data_AF-X1SF96-F1
#
_entry.id   AF-X1SF96-F1
#
_cell.length_a   1.000
_cell.length_b   1.000
_cell.length_c   1.000
_cell.angle_alpha   90.00
_cell.angle_beta   90.00
_cell.angle_gamma   90.00
#
_symmetry.space_group_name_H-M   'P 1'
#
loop_
_entity.id
_entity.type
_entity.pdbx_description
1 polymer ?
#
loop_
_entity_poly.entity_id
_entity_poly.type
_entity_poly.pdbx_seq_one_letter_code
_entity_poly.pdbx_strand_id
1 'polypeptide(L)'
;GSSGIAVGMATNMAPHNLSEIVDGVIRVIDNPDMSTTELMEIVKGPDFPTGGIIYGRGGILNAHSTGRGLVRMRARTEIEETDKRKRIIVTEIPYQVNKSNLLKNIAELVKNKKIEGISDLRDESDRKGMRIVIELKRDAIEDVVLNHLFRHTDLQS
;
A
#
# COMPACT_ATOMS: atom_id res chain seq x y z
N GLY A 1 9.44 -13.49 2.95
CA GLY A 1 8.12 -13.68 2.34
C GLY A 1 8.17 -14.83 1.35
N SER A 2 7.03 -15.43 1.02
CA SER A 2 6.92 -16.54 0.07
C SER A 2 5.53 -16.53 -0.58
N SER A 3 5.44 -16.83 -1.88
CA SER A 3 4.17 -17.00 -2.57
C SER A 3 4.23 -18.24 -3.44
N GLY A 4 3.24 -19.11 -3.36
CA GLY A 4 3.25 -20.36 -4.12
C GLY A 4 1.86 -20.97 -4.26
N ILE A 5 1.65 -21.65 -5.38
CA ILE A 5 0.43 -22.40 -5.68
C ILE A 5 0.83 -23.85 -5.93
N ALA A 6 0.16 -24.77 -5.24
CA ALA A 6 0.28 -26.21 -5.42
C ALA A 6 -1.10 -26.80 -5.74
N VAL A 7 -1.15 -28.11 -6.02
CA VAL A 7 -2.43 -28.79 -6.31
C VAL A 7 -3.30 -28.80 -5.06
N GLY A 8 -4.36 -27.99 -5.06
CA GLY A 8 -5.31 -27.87 -3.95
C GLY A 8 -4.89 -26.93 -2.81
N MET A 9 -3.73 -26.27 -2.90
CA MET A 9 -3.21 -25.39 -1.85
C MET A 9 -2.56 -24.13 -2.42
N ALA A 10 -2.62 -23.03 -1.67
CA ALA A 10 -1.90 -21.80 -1.99
C ALA A 10 -1.34 -21.18 -0.71
N THR A 11 -0.17 -20.55 -0.82
CA THR A 11 0.48 -19.82 0.26
C THR A 11 0.86 -18.42 -0.21
N ASN A 12 0.68 -17.44 0.68
CA ASN A 12 1.16 -16.08 0.48
C ASN A 12 1.57 -15.50 1.84
N MET A 13 2.85 -15.25 2.01
CA MET A 13 3.48 -14.75 3.23
C MET A 13 4.19 -13.44 2.94
N ALA A 14 3.76 -12.39 3.63
CA ALA A 14 4.34 -11.07 3.46
C ALA A 14 5.81 -11.01 3.96
N PRO A 15 6.65 -10.16 3.37
CA PRO A 15 7.97 -9.83 3.91
C PRO A 15 7.85 -9.14 5.28
N HIS A 16 8.89 -9.27 6.10
CA HIS A 16 8.97 -8.70 7.45
C HIS A 16 10.37 -8.13 7.66
N ASN A 17 10.49 -7.20 8.60
CA ASN A 17 11.77 -6.60 8.94
C ASN A 17 12.68 -7.62 9.64
N LEU A 18 13.93 -7.73 9.20
CA LEU A 18 14.86 -8.73 9.72
C LEU A 18 15.13 -8.53 11.22
N SER A 19 15.33 -7.29 11.65
CA SER A 19 15.65 -6.98 13.04
C SER A 19 14.49 -7.33 13.96
N GLU A 20 13.26 -6.95 13.58
CA GLU A 20 12.06 -7.29 14.36
C GLU A 20 11.87 -8.82 14.48
N ILE A 21 12.16 -9.58 13.42
CA ILE A 21 12.06 -11.04 13.46
C ILE A 21 13.15 -11.64 14.36
N VAL A 22 14.39 -11.16 14.28
CA VAL A 22 15.48 -11.63 15.15
C VAL A 22 15.16 -11.35 16.62
N ASP A 23 14.70 -10.13 16.93
CA ASP A 23 14.30 -9.74 18.29
C ASP A 23 13.12 -10.59 18.80
N GLY A 24 12.14 -10.84 17.94
CA GLY A 24 11.00 -11.70 18.24
C GLY A 24 11.43 -13.14 18.52
N VAL A 25 12.35 -13.70 17.73
CA VAL A 25 12.89 -15.06 17.94
C VAL A 25 13.63 -15.15 19.27
N ILE A 26 14.51 -14.19 19.58
CA ILE A 26 15.23 -14.15 20.87
C ILE A 26 14.23 -14.12 22.02
N ARG A 27 13.18 -13.30 21.92
CA ARG A 27 12.18 -13.18 22.97
C ARG A 27 11.39 -14.46 23.21
N VAL A 28 11.05 -15.20 22.15
CA VAL A 28 10.36 -16.49 22.27
C VAL A 28 11.27 -17.57 22.87
N ILE A 29 12.58 -17.51 22.63
CA ILE A 29 13.55 -18.39 23.31
C ILE A 29 13.57 -18.11 24.82
N ASP A 30 13.56 -16.84 25.22
CA ASP A 30 13.59 -16.44 26.63
C ASP A 30 12.25 -16.68 27.34
N ASN A 31 11.12 -16.58 26.62
CA ASN A 31 9.78 -16.83 27.16
C ASN A 31 8.92 -17.63 26.16
N PRO A 32 8.94 -18.98 26.24
CA PRO A 32 8.22 -19.84 25.31
C PRO A 32 6.69 -19.73 25.37
N ASP A 33 6.14 -19.32 26.52
CA ASP A 33 4.68 -19.20 26.74
C ASP A 33 4.13 -17.83 26.33
N MET A 34 4.94 -17.02 25.63
CA MET A 34 4.55 -15.69 25.14
C MET A 34 3.34 -15.77 24.20
N SER A 35 2.39 -14.88 24.42
CA SER A 35 1.20 -14.76 23.57
C SER A 35 1.51 -14.08 22.24
N THR A 36 0.68 -14.35 21.23
CA THR A 36 0.79 -13.68 19.91
C THR A 36 0.72 -12.15 20.04
N THR A 37 -0.08 -11.63 20.97
CA THR A 37 -0.23 -10.18 21.16
C THR A 37 1.05 -9.55 21.70
N GLU A 38 1.73 -10.20 22.64
CA GLU A 38 3.04 -9.73 23.15
C GLU A 38 4.11 -9.81 22.07
N LEU A 39 4.12 -10.87 21.25
CA LEU A 39 5.05 -10.99 20.13
C LEU A 39 4.84 -9.88 19.08
N MET A 40 3.59 -9.45 18.88
CA MET A 40 3.25 -8.35 17.98
C MET A 40 3.68 -6.96 18.46
N GLU A 41 4.07 -6.81 19.74
CA GLU A 41 4.70 -5.56 20.22
C GLU A 41 6.11 -5.40 19.63
N ILE A 42 6.76 -6.52 19.32
CA ILE A 42 8.09 -6.59 18.71
C ILE A 42 7.97 -6.65 17.19
N VAL A 43 7.21 -7.63 16.69
CA VAL A 43 6.93 -7.83 15.26
C VAL A 43 5.64 -7.09 14.92
N LYS A 44 5.76 -5.81 14.58
CA LYS A 44 4.60 -4.91 14.42
C LYS A 44 3.73 -5.28 13.23
N GLY A 45 4.34 -5.92 12.23
CA GLY A 45 3.65 -6.46 11.07
C GLY A 45 4.58 -6.59 9.86
N PRO A 46 3.98 -6.74 8.67
CA PRO A 46 4.75 -6.85 7.42
C PRO A 46 5.54 -5.59 7.08
N ASP A 47 6.71 -5.80 6.47
CA ASP A 47 7.58 -4.74 5.95
C ASP A 47 7.78 -4.96 4.45
N PHE A 48 7.10 -4.14 3.64
CA PHE A 48 7.10 -4.28 2.19
C PHE A 48 8.23 -3.46 1.56
N PRO A 49 8.97 -4.00 0.57
CA PRO A 49 10.12 -3.32 -0.02
C PRO A 49 9.73 -2.06 -0.83
N THR A 50 8.47 -1.96 -1.25
CA THR A 50 7.92 -0.80 -1.97
C THR A 50 7.38 0.28 -1.04
N GLY A 51 7.42 0.06 0.27
CA GLY A 51 6.77 0.91 1.26
C GLY A 51 5.24 0.83 1.19
N GLY A 52 4.60 1.98 1.30
CA GLY A 52 3.16 2.12 1.38
C GLY A 52 2.65 2.17 2.83
N ILE A 53 1.34 2.21 2.96
CA ILE A 53 0.64 2.36 4.23
C ILE A 53 -0.26 1.16 4.44
N ILE A 54 -0.01 0.37 5.47
CA ILE A 54 -0.94 -0.68 5.88
C ILE A 54 -2.17 -0.03 6.50
N TYR A 55 -3.33 -0.28 5.89
CA TYR A 55 -4.61 0.22 6.36
C TYR A 55 -5.35 -0.83 7.19
N GLY A 56 -5.33 -0.62 8.50
CA GLY A 56 -6.00 -1.47 9.48
C GLY A 56 -5.11 -2.59 10.03
N ARG A 57 -5.05 -2.68 11.36
CA ARG A 57 -4.22 -3.67 12.07
C ARG A 57 -4.91 -5.01 12.31
N GLY A 58 -6.25 -5.04 12.29
CA GLY A 58 -7.02 -6.27 12.57
C GLY A 58 -6.72 -7.43 11.62
N GLY A 59 -6.42 -7.11 10.35
CA GLY A 59 -6.01 -8.11 9.37
C GLY A 59 -4.68 -8.81 9.69
N ILE A 60 -3.73 -8.05 10.23
CA ILE A 60 -2.42 -8.55 10.66
C ILE A 60 -2.58 -9.48 11.85
N LEU A 61 -3.36 -9.06 12.86
CA LEU A 61 -3.63 -9.87 14.04
C LEU A 61 -4.28 -11.21 13.67
N ASN A 62 -5.31 -11.19 12.80
CA ASN A 62 -5.95 -12.41 12.33
C ASN A 62 -4.98 -13.31 11.55
N ALA A 63 -4.11 -12.73 10.72
CA ALA A 63 -3.09 -13.47 9.98
C ALA A 63 -2.10 -14.17 10.93
N HIS A 64 -1.63 -13.50 11.98
CA HIS A 64 -0.71 -14.10 12.95
C HIS A 64 -1.38 -15.15 13.85
N SER A 65 -2.62 -14.94 14.25
CA SER A 65 -3.33 -15.88 15.14
C SER A 65 -3.89 -17.11 14.41
N THR A 66 -4.33 -16.97 13.15
CA THR A 66 -5.05 -18.05 12.43
C THR A 66 -4.33 -18.55 11.18
N GLY A 67 -3.23 -17.89 10.78
CA GLY A 67 -2.57 -18.13 9.50
C GLY A 67 -3.30 -17.53 8.29
N ARG A 68 -4.45 -16.87 8.49
CA ARG A 68 -5.23 -16.21 7.42
C ARG A 68 -5.66 -14.81 7.83
N GLY A 69 -5.44 -13.85 6.95
CA GLY A 69 -5.88 -12.47 7.17
C GLY A 69 -5.77 -11.64 5.90
N LEU A 70 -6.52 -10.55 5.87
CA LEU A 70 -6.51 -9.58 4.78
C LEU A 70 -5.78 -8.32 5.25
N VAL A 71 -4.62 -8.05 4.66
CA VAL A 71 -3.86 -6.82 4.89
C VAL A 71 -4.13 -5.92 3.70
N ARG A 72 -4.72 -4.75 3.95
CA ARG A 72 -4.94 -3.74 2.92
C ARG A 72 -3.75 -2.80 2.87
N MET A 73 -3.25 -2.54 1.69
CA MET A 73 -2.16 -1.60 1.44
C MET A 73 -2.68 -0.38 0.70
N ARG A 74 -2.23 0.80 1.10
CA ARG A 74 -2.46 2.07 0.39
C ARG A 74 -1.14 2.65 -0.09
N ALA A 75 -1.20 3.31 -1.24
CA ALA A 75 -0.15 4.18 -1.71
C ALA A 75 0.09 5.34 -0.74
N ARG A 76 1.34 5.80 -0.63
CA ARG A 76 1.65 7.03 0.11
C ARG A 76 1.37 8.21 -0.81
N THR A 77 0.48 9.09 -0.35
CA THR A 77 0.02 10.25 -1.12
C THR A 77 0.15 11.52 -0.30
N GLU A 78 0.53 12.60 -0.98
CA GLU A 78 0.60 13.95 -0.44
C GLU A 78 -0.20 14.90 -1.34
N ILE A 79 -0.80 15.94 -0.75
CA ILE A 79 -1.52 16.97 -1.49
C ILE A 79 -0.62 18.20 -1.55
N GLU A 80 -0.23 18.59 -2.75
CA GLU A 80 0.48 19.84 -3.01
C GLU A 80 -0.48 20.89 -3.56
N GLU A 81 -0.45 22.10 -3.00
CA GLU A 81 -1.18 23.24 -3.53
C GLU A 81 -0.21 24.17 -4.26
N THR A 82 -0.49 24.44 -5.53
CA THR A 82 0.22 25.45 -6.33
C THR A 82 -0.72 26.64 -6.55
N ASP A 83 -0.19 27.84 -6.82
CA ASP A 83 -0.92 29.11 -7.02
C ASP A 83 -2.17 29.07 -7.93
N LYS A 84 -2.35 28.02 -8.73
CA LYS A 84 -3.47 27.88 -9.68
C LYS A 84 -4.26 26.58 -9.57
N ARG A 85 -3.70 25.52 -8.94
CA ARG A 85 -4.25 24.14 -8.94
C ARG A 85 -3.71 23.30 -7.78
N LYS A 86 -4.52 22.35 -7.33
CA LYS A 86 -4.11 21.28 -6.41
C LYS A 86 -3.58 20.07 -7.17
N ARG A 87 -2.64 19.35 -6.56
CA ARG A 87 -2.00 18.15 -7.11
C ARG A 87 -1.96 17.06 -6.07
N ILE A 88 -2.23 15.83 -6.48
CA ILE A 88 -2.01 14.64 -5.66
C ILE A 88 -0.67 14.04 -6.11
N ILE A 89 0.26 13.94 -5.18
CA ILE A 89 1.58 13.37 -5.39
C ILE A 89 1.60 11.98 -4.78
N VAL A 90 1.89 10.96 -5.59
CA VAL A 90 2.09 9.59 -5.11
C VAL A 90 3.58 9.30 -5.06
N THR A 91 4.09 8.99 -3.88
CA THR A 91 5.52 8.73 -3.64
C THR A 91 5.84 7.24 -3.48
N GLU A 92 4.87 6.44 -3.02
CA GLU A 92 5.00 4.98 -2.83
C GLU A 92 3.72 4.30 -3.32
N ILE A 93 3.87 3.11 -3.91
CA ILE A 93 2.75 2.29 -4.40
C ILE A 93 2.71 0.96 -3.66
N PRO A 94 1.54 0.29 -3.59
CA PRO A 94 1.43 -1.00 -2.94
C PRO A 94 2.34 -2.07 -3.54
N TYR A 95 2.65 -3.09 -2.73
CA TYR A 95 3.51 -4.19 -3.13
C TYR A 95 2.97 -4.93 -4.35
N GLN A 96 3.85 -5.33 -5.27
CA GLN A 96 3.54 -6.00 -6.54
C GLN A 96 2.69 -5.19 -7.55
N VAL A 97 2.45 -3.90 -7.30
CA VAL A 97 1.77 -3.03 -8.28
C VAL A 97 2.76 -2.53 -9.33
N ASN A 98 2.40 -2.69 -10.60
CA ASN A 98 3.19 -2.16 -11.72
C ASN A 98 2.78 -0.70 -12.01
N LYS A 99 3.73 0.23 -11.85
CA LYS A 99 3.51 1.67 -12.08
C LYS A 99 2.93 1.97 -13.46
N SER A 100 3.47 1.39 -14.52
CA SER A 100 3.02 1.67 -15.89
C SER A 100 1.57 1.20 -16.13
N ASN A 101 1.19 0.05 -15.56
CA ASN A 101 -0.18 -0.43 -15.63
C ASN A 101 -1.13 0.43 -14.79
N LEU A 102 -0.69 0.85 -13.59
CA LEU A 102 -1.47 1.75 -12.75
C LEU A 102 -1.79 3.06 -13.47
N LEU A 103 -0.80 3.70 -14.11
CA LEU A 103 -1.00 4.94 -14.87
C LEU A 103 -1.95 4.75 -16.05
N LYS A 104 -1.82 3.64 -16.79
CA LYS A 104 -2.74 3.30 -17.89
C LYS A 104 -4.17 3.11 -17.39
N ASN A 105 -4.33 2.38 -16.29
CA ASN A 105 -5.64 2.14 -15.66
C ASN A 105 -6.28 3.46 -15.21
N ILE A 106 -5.52 4.36 -14.58
CA ILE A 106 -6.01 5.69 -14.19
C ILE A 106 -6.44 6.49 -15.43
N ALA A 107 -5.61 6.54 -16.47
CA ALA A 107 -5.93 7.26 -17.71
C ALA A 107 -7.21 6.73 -18.38
N GLU A 108 -7.40 5.41 -18.38
CA GLU A 108 -8.61 4.77 -18.91
C GLU A 108 -9.86 5.11 -18.07
N LEU A 109 -9.75 5.09 -16.74
CA LEU A 109 -10.85 5.44 -15.84
C LEU A 109 -11.27 6.92 -15.99
N VAL A 110 -10.30 7.82 -16.21
CA VAL A 110 -10.56 9.23 -16.50
C VAL A 110 -11.23 9.39 -17.86
N LYS A 111 -10.75 8.69 -18.90
CA LYS A 111 -11.35 8.71 -20.25
C LYS A 111 -12.80 8.21 -20.25
N ASN A 112 -13.08 7.17 -19.47
CA ASN A 112 -14.41 6.58 -19.32
C ASN A 112 -15.31 7.34 -18.34
N LYS A 113 -14.87 8.50 -17.82
CA LYS A 113 -15.58 9.32 -16.82
C LYS A 113 -16.00 8.55 -15.56
N LYS A 114 -15.26 7.49 -15.20
CA LYS A 114 -15.44 6.79 -13.92
C LYS A 114 -14.79 7.56 -12.78
N ILE A 115 -13.70 8.26 -13.08
CA ILE A 115 -13.04 9.20 -12.17
C ILE A 115 -13.06 10.57 -12.83
N GLU A 116 -13.69 11.53 -12.17
CA GLU A 116 -13.74 12.92 -12.60
C GLU A 116 -12.81 13.79 -11.74
N GLY A 117 -12.61 15.04 -12.14
CA GLY A 117 -11.78 15.99 -11.39
C GLY A 117 -10.28 15.89 -11.63
N ILE A 118 -9.80 14.96 -12.46
CA ILE A 118 -8.40 14.89 -12.92
C ILE A 118 -8.25 15.71 -14.20
N SER A 119 -7.28 16.62 -14.22
CA SER A 119 -6.91 17.43 -15.39
C SER A 119 -5.76 16.84 -16.18
N ASP A 120 -4.76 16.29 -15.50
CA ASP A 120 -3.55 15.77 -16.13
C ASP A 120 -2.88 14.70 -15.24
N LEU A 121 -2.13 13.79 -15.85
CA LEU A 121 -1.43 12.69 -15.17
C LEU A 121 -0.01 12.60 -15.71
N ARG A 122 0.99 12.75 -14.83
CA ARG A 122 2.42 12.74 -15.20
C ARG A 122 3.21 11.80 -14.30
N ASP A 123 4.20 11.14 -14.91
CA ASP A 123 5.22 10.39 -14.20
C ASP A 123 6.50 11.22 -14.16
N GLU A 124 6.82 11.77 -12.99
CA GLU A 124 8.04 12.54 -12.72
C GLU A 124 9.05 11.73 -11.91
N SER A 125 8.95 10.40 -11.96
CA SER A 125 9.90 9.52 -11.27
C SER A 125 11.29 9.64 -11.88
N ASP A 126 12.30 9.72 -11.02
CA ASP A 126 13.71 9.77 -11.41
C ASP A 126 14.50 8.60 -10.78
N ARG A 127 15.83 8.69 -10.79
CA ARG A 127 16.70 7.68 -10.16
C ARG A 127 16.72 7.76 -8.63
N LYS A 128 16.25 8.86 -8.05
CA LYS A 128 16.26 9.13 -6.59
C LYS A 128 14.96 8.73 -5.93
N GLY A 129 13.84 8.71 -6.66
CA GLY A 129 12.56 8.32 -6.11
C GLY A 129 11.44 8.27 -7.15
N MET A 130 10.35 7.62 -6.74
CA MET A 130 9.12 7.59 -7.53
C MET A 130 8.29 8.83 -7.22
N ARG A 131 7.77 9.49 -8.26
CA ARG A 131 6.88 10.64 -8.11
C ARG A 131 5.84 10.61 -9.23
N ILE A 132 4.60 10.27 -8.88
CA ILE A 132 3.46 10.37 -9.81
C ILE A 132 2.68 11.61 -9.45
N VAL A 133 2.43 12.47 -10.45
CA VAL A 133 1.72 13.74 -10.28
C VAL A 133 0.35 13.62 -10.94
N ILE A 134 -0.70 13.82 -10.15
CA ILE A 134 -2.08 13.88 -10.62
C ILE A 134 -2.55 15.32 -10.44
N GLU A 135 -2.64 16.10 -11.52
CA GLU A 135 -3.18 17.45 -11.46
C GLU A 135 -4.70 17.41 -11.41
N LEU A 136 -5.28 18.15 -10.46
CA LEU A 136 -6.72 18.27 -10.31
C LEU A 136 -7.28 19.44 -11.12
N LYS A 137 -8.56 19.34 -11.49
CA LYS A 137 -9.32 20.48 -12.01
C LYS A 137 -9.58 21.48 -10.89
N ARG A 138 -9.84 22.75 -11.26
CA ARG A 138 -10.01 23.85 -10.29
C ARG A 138 -11.19 23.66 -9.33
N ASP A 139 -12.21 22.96 -9.77
CA ASP A 139 -13.47 22.68 -9.09
C ASP A 139 -13.48 21.31 -8.38
N ALA A 140 -12.41 20.52 -8.50
CA ALA A 140 -12.34 19.20 -7.93
C ALA A 140 -11.99 19.26 -6.43
N ILE A 141 -12.72 18.46 -5.64
CA ILE A 141 -12.41 18.25 -4.22
C ILE A 141 -11.38 17.13 -4.12
N GLU A 142 -10.19 17.44 -3.60
CA GLU A 142 -9.04 16.54 -3.55
C GLU A 142 -9.35 15.21 -2.84
N ASP A 143 -10.04 15.26 -1.70
CA ASP A 143 -10.38 14.07 -0.91
C ASP A 143 -11.35 13.15 -1.65
N VAL A 144 -12.25 13.71 -2.44
CA VAL A 144 -13.22 12.93 -3.23
C VAL A 144 -12.48 12.21 -4.34
N VAL A 145 -11.63 12.92 -5.10
CA VAL A 145 -10.82 12.32 -6.17
C VAL A 145 -9.88 11.26 -5.61
N LEU A 146 -9.21 11.53 -4.49
CA LEU A 146 -8.31 10.59 -3.83
C LEU A 146 -9.04 9.32 -3.36
N ASN A 147 -10.24 9.44 -2.81
CA ASN A 147 -11.05 8.28 -2.44
C ASN A 147 -11.51 7.48 -3.66
N HIS A 148 -11.89 8.14 -4.76
CA HIS A 148 -12.19 7.44 -6.01
C HIS A 148 -10.97 6.70 -6.57
N LEU A 149 -9.80 7.31 -6.51
CA LEU A 149 -8.53 6.69 -6.88
C LEU A 149 -8.27 5.44 -6.04
N PHE A 150 -8.36 5.51 -4.71
CA PHE A 150 -8.20 4.33 -3.84
C PHE A 150 -9.25 3.24 -4.09
N ARG A 151 -10.49 3.61 -4.47
CA ARG A 151 -11.56 2.62 -4.66
C ARG A 151 -11.47 1.89 -5.99
N HIS A 152 -10.97 2.56 -7.04
CA HIS A 152 -11.06 2.08 -8.41
C HIS A 152 -9.72 1.71 -9.04
N THR A 153 -8.61 1.90 -8.34
CA THR A 153 -7.26 1.66 -8.85
C THR A 153 -6.43 0.86 -7.87
N ASP A 154 -5.31 0.31 -8.34
CA ASP A 154 -4.36 -0.43 -7.51
C ASP A 154 -3.54 0.49 -6.57
N LEU A 155 -3.92 1.77 -6.40
CA LEU A 155 -3.42 2.60 -5.30
C LEU A 155 -3.87 2.08 -3.93
N GLN A 156 -4.90 1.24 -3.88
CA GLN A 156 -5.23 0.46 -2.70
C GLN A 156 -5.48 -1.00 -3.11
N SER A 157 -4.76 -1.94 -2.48
CA SER A 157 -4.91 -3.39 -2.68
C SER A 157 -5.19 -4.15 -1.39
#